data_AF-A0A7X5N4A6-F1
#
_entry.id   AF-A0A7X5N4A6-F1
#
_cell.length_a   1.000
_cell.length_b   1.000
_cell.length_c   1.000
_cell.angle_alpha   90.00
_cell.angle_beta   90.00
_cell.angle_gamma   90.00
#
_symmetry.space_group_name_H-M   'P 1'
#
loop_
_entity.id
_entity.type
_entity.pdbx_description
1 polymer ?
#
loop_
_entity_poly.entity_id
_entity_poly.type
_entity_poly.pdbx_seq_one_letter_code
_entity_poly.pdbx_strand_id
1 'polypeptide(L)'
;TTVLGGGKTSRLYQRLVYQDKLVDDVSASVQPFALSSQVQIQADVKDGVDPAKVEAVIDEELKKFIAQGPTADELQRAQVAYRAGFV
;
A
#
# COMPACT_ATOMS: atom_id res chain seq x y z
N THR A 1 -7.73 -0.18 -2.83
CA THR A 1 -6.38 -0.15 -2.20
C THR A 1 -5.24 -0.43 -3.18
N THR A 2 -5.52 -0.73 -4.46
CA THR A 2 -4.51 -1.19 -5.43
C THR A 2 -3.29 -0.27 -5.58
N VAL A 3 -3.50 1.05 -5.62
CA VAL A 3 -2.40 2.02 -5.74
C VAL A 3 -1.52 2.07 -4.48
N LEU A 4 -2.10 1.90 -3.29
CA LEU A 4 -1.38 1.98 -2.01
C LEU A 4 -0.58 0.71 -1.72
N GLY A 5 -1.19 -0.46 -1.87
CA GLY A 5 -0.58 -1.74 -1.48
C GLY A 5 -1.07 -2.95 -2.27
N GLY A 6 -1.52 -2.77 -3.52
CA GLY A 6 -2.05 -3.86 -4.35
C GLY A 6 -1.01 -4.71 -5.09
N GLY A 7 0.27 -4.52 -4.82
CA GLY A 7 1.34 -5.28 -5.48
C GLY A 7 2.63 -4.48 -5.66
N LYS A 8 3.55 -5.01 -6.46
CA LYS A 8 4.93 -4.49 -6.57
C LYS A 8 5.06 -3.07 -7.09
N THR A 9 4.07 -2.59 -7.85
CA THR A 9 4.03 -1.21 -8.39
C THR A 9 3.31 -0.22 -7.48
N SER A 10 2.81 -0.68 -6.33
CA SER A 10 2.11 0.16 -5.36
C SER A 10 3.08 1.03 -4.57
N ARG A 11 2.59 2.16 -4.05
CA ARG A 11 3.42 3.15 -3.35
C ARG A 11 4.14 2.57 -2.14
N LEU A 12 3.42 1.84 -1.28
CA LEU A 12 4.02 1.26 -0.07
C LEU A 12 5.07 0.21 -0.42
N TYR A 13 4.83 -0.62 -1.44
CA TYR A 13 5.82 -1.61 -1.88
C TYR A 13 7.08 -0.94 -2.44
N GLN A 14 6.91 0.06 -3.30
CA GLN A 14 8.03 0.85 -3.84
C GLN A 14 8.84 1.51 -2.72
N ARG A 15 8.17 2.09 -1.73
CA ARG A 15 8.83 2.80 -0.64
C ARG A 15 9.51 1.85 0.34
N LEU A 16 8.76 0.92 0.94
CA LEU A 16 9.22 0.13 2.08
C LEU A 16 10.09 -1.07 1.67
N VAL A 17 9.81 -1.70 0.52
CA VAL A 17 10.54 -2.89 0.06
C VAL A 17 11.72 -2.51 -0.83
N TYR A 18 11.49 -1.69 -1.86
CA TYR A 18 12.53 -1.37 -2.85
C TYR A 18 13.47 -0.24 -2.43
N GLN A 19 12.94 0.90 -1.99
CA GLN A 19 13.73 2.10 -1.66
C GLN A 19 14.38 1.99 -0.28
N ASP A 20 13.55 1.94 0.76
CA ASP A 20 14.01 2.00 2.15
C ASP A 20 14.45 0.63 2.69
N LYS A 21 14.02 -0.45 2.03
CA LYS A 21 14.37 -1.85 2.31
C LYS A 21 14.09 -2.27 3.77
N LEU A 22 13.04 -1.73 4.37
CA LEU A 22 12.67 -1.93 5.78
C LEU A 22 11.85 -3.20 6.02
N VAL A 23 11.12 -3.64 5.01
CA VAL A 23 10.20 -4.78 5.09
C VAL A 23 10.48 -5.75 3.94
N ASP A 24 10.16 -7.02 4.13
CA ASP A 24 10.24 -8.04 3.09
C ASP A 24 9.00 -8.02 2.18
N ASP A 25 7.84 -7.74 2.76
CA ASP A 25 6.58 -7.55 2.04
C ASP A 25 5.69 -6.47 2.68
N VAL A 26 4.79 -5.91 1.88
CA VAL A 26 3.73 -5.02 2.36
C VAL A 26 2.53 -5.08 1.43
N SER A 27 1.34 -5.15 2.02
CA SER A 27 0.07 -5.16 1.29
C SER A 27 -0.97 -4.26 1.95
N ALA A 28 -1.93 -3.80 1.15
CA ALA A 28 -3.07 -3.03 1.63
C ALA A 28 -4.37 -3.57 1.04
N SER A 29 -5.33 -3.87 1.92
CA SER A 29 -6.62 -4.44 1.56
C SER A 29 -7.76 -3.68 2.21
N VAL A 30 -8.96 -3.82 1.65
CA VAL A 30 -10.19 -3.36 2.28
C VAL A 30 -11.05 -4.59 2.54
N GLN A 31 -11.46 -4.75 3.79
CA GLN A 31 -12.44 -5.73 4.19
C GLN A 31 -13.79 -5.03 4.33
N PRO A 32 -14.72 -5.21 3.37
CA PRO A 32 -16.02 -4.58 3.45
C PRO A 32 -16.88 -5.29 4.49
N PHE A 33 -17.55 -4.52 5.34
CA PHE A 33 -18.60 -5.02 6.24
C PHE A 33 -19.85 -4.16 6.11
N ALA A 34 -21.01 -4.69 6.53
CA ALA A 34 -22.30 -4.03 6.37
C ALA A 34 -22.43 -2.70 7.14
N LEU A 35 -21.78 -2.58 8.31
CA LEU A 35 -21.88 -1.39 9.17
C LEU A 35 -20.67 -0.47 9.06
N SER A 36 -19.47 -1.05 8.97
CA SER A 36 -18.23 -0.31 8.80
C SER A 36 -17.18 -1.17 8.11
N SER A 37 -16.75 -0.75 6.92
CA SER A 37 -15.60 -1.36 6.27
C SER A 37 -14.31 -1.09 7.05
N GLN A 38 -13.34 -1.99 6.91
CA GLN A 38 -12.01 -1.84 7.48
C GLN A 38 -10.98 -1.78 6.36
N VAL A 39 -10.05 -0.81 6.43
CA VAL A 39 -8.85 -0.80 5.60
C VAL A 39 -7.70 -1.32 6.47
N GLN A 40 -6.96 -2.29 5.95
CA GLN A 40 -5.84 -2.92 6.65
C GLN A 40 -4.58 -2.77 5.81
N ILE A 41 -3.47 -2.45 6.47
CA ILE A 41 -2.12 -2.46 5.91
C ILE A 41 -1.32 -3.46 6.73
N GLN A 42 -0.70 -4.42 6.07
CA GLN A 42 0.14 -5.43 6.70
C GLN A 42 1.54 -5.35 6.11
N ALA A 43 2.56 -5.36 6.96
CA ALA A 43 3.96 -5.26 6.58
C ALA A 43 4.81 -6.26 7.36
N ASP A 44 5.64 -7.02 6.66
CA ASP A 44 6.53 -8.01 7.23
C ASP A 44 7.90 -7.36 7.49
N VAL A 45 8.09 -6.86 8.72
CA VAL A 45 9.28 -6.11 9.13
C VAL A 45 10.51 -7.01 9.16
N LYS A 46 11.61 -6.56 8.56
CA LYS A 46 12.87 -7.29 8.57
C LYS A 46 13.47 -7.39 9.96
N ASP A 47 14.24 -8.46 10.18
CA ASP A 47 15.01 -8.60 11.41
C ASP A 47 15.97 -7.43 11.62
N GLY A 48 16.05 -6.94 12.85
CA GLY A 48 16.83 -5.75 13.22
C GLY A 48 16.26 -4.40 12.77
N VAL A 49 15.11 -4.34 12.08
CA VAL A 49 14.41 -3.08 11.79
C VAL A 49 13.41 -2.76 12.89
N ASP A 50 13.42 -1.52 13.37
CA ASP A 50 12.44 -1.03 14.34
C ASP A 50 11.04 -0.92 13.69
N PRO A 51 10.01 -1.62 14.21
CA PRO A 51 8.64 -1.51 13.71
C PRO A 51 8.09 -0.08 13.73
N ALA A 52 8.47 0.75 14.71
CA ALA A 52 7.99 2.13 14.80
C ALA A 52 8.48 2.99 13.62
N LYS A 53 9.67 2.68 13.07
CA LYS A 53 10.18 3.33 11.87
C LYS A 53 9.35 2.94 10.64
N VAL A 54 8.96 1.67 10.53
CA VAL A 54 8.10 1.20 9.44
C VAL A 54 6.73 1.87 9.50
N GLU A 55 6.14 1.91 10.69
CA GLU A 55 4.86 2.58 10.94
C GLU A 55 4.91 4.07 10.55
N ALA A 56 5.96 4.80 10.93
CA ALA A 56 6.12 6.20 10.58
C ALA A 56 6.16 6.43 9.06
N VAL A 57 6.83 5.55 8.31
CA VAL A 57 6.89 5.64 6.83
C VAL A 57 5.54 5.29 6.20
N ILE A 58 4.82 4.29 6.72
CA ILE A 58 3.45 3.98 6.30
C ILE A 58 2.55 5.21 6.48
N ASP A 59 2.62 5.84 7.66
CA ASP A 59 1.84 7.03 7.99
C ASP A 59 2.16 8.22 7.08
N GLU A 60 3.43 8.45 6.77
CA GLU A 60 3.86 9.50 5.86
C GLU A 60 3.27 9.29 4.46
N GLU A 61 3.40 8.08 3.90
CA GLU A 61 2.89 7.76 2.57
C GLU A 61 1.36 7.77 2.52
N LEU A 62 0.69 7.32 3.58
CA LEU A 62 -0.76 7.38 3.70
C LEU A 62 -1.25 8.84 3.74
N LYS A 63 -0.61 9.71 4.54
CA LYS A 63 -0.93 11.15 4.59
C LYS A 63 -0.75 11.82 3.23
N LYS A 64 0.35 11.53 2.53
CA LYS A 64 0.58 12.03 1.16
C LYS A 64 -0.53 11.56 0.22
N PHE A 65 -0.90 10.28 0.28
CA PHE A 65 -1.95 9.73 -0.56
C PHE A 65 -3.32 10.36 -0.26
N ILE A 66 -3.66 10.61 1.01
CA ILE A 66 -4.90 11.29 1.39
C ILE A 66 -4.91 12.73 0.88
N ALA A 67 -3.79 13.45 1.00
CA ALA A 67 -3.70 14.86 0.62
C ALA A 67 -3.71 15.08 -0.91
N GLN A 68 -3.04 14.21 -1.66
CA GLN A 68 -2.77 14.42 -3.09
C GLN A 68 -3.56 13.46 -3.99
N GLY A 69 -4.09 12.37 -3.43
CA GLY A 69 -4.69 11.29 -4.21
C GLY A 69 -3.68 10.49 -5.04
N PRO A 70 -4.18 9.52 -5.83
CA PRO A 70 -3.39 8.86 -6.86
C PRO A 70 -3.14 9.83 -8.04
N THR A 71 -2.01 9.65 -8.69
CA THR A 71 -1.74 10.26 -10.01
C THR A 71 -2.60 9.59 -11.09
N ALA A 72 -2.75 10.25 -12.25
CA ALA A 72 -3.48 9.70 -13.39
C ALA A 72 -2.92 8.34 -13.84
N ASP A 73 -1.60 8.21 -13.92
CA ASP A 73 -0.94 6.98 -14.34
C ASP A 73 -1.14 5.84 -13.35
N GLU A 74 -1.09 6.12 -12.04
CA GLU A 74 -1.37 5.14 -11.00
C GLU A 74 -2.82 4.65 -11.08
N LEU A 75 -3.75 5.57 -11.27
CA LEU A 75 -5.17 5.23 -11.40
C LEU A 75 -5.41 4.37 -12.65
N GLN A 76 -4.81 4.74 -13.79
CA GLN A 76 -4.92 3.96 -15.02
C GLN A 76 -4.39 2.54 -14.84
N ARG A 77 -3.19 2.38 -14.24
CA ARG A 77 -2.64 1.04 -13.95
C ARG A 77 -3.53 0.25 -13.02
N ALA A 78 -4.08 0.88 -11.98
CA ALA A 78 -4.99 0.22 -11.06
C ALA A 78 -6.28 -0.27 -11.75
N GLN A 79 -6.85 0.53 -12.67
CA GLN A 79 -8.00 0.11 -13.46
C GLN A 79 -7.71 -1.08 -14.37
N VAL A 80 -6.54 -1.10 -15.02
CA VAL A 80 -6.11 -2.23 -15.86
C VAL A 80 -5.97 -3.49 -15.02
N ALA A 81 -5.28 -3.42 -13.88
CA ALA A 81 -5.11 -4.56 -12.97
C ALA A 81 -6.46 -5.09 -12.46
N TYR A 82 -7.38 -4.19 -12.11
CA TYR A 82 -8.73 -4.57 -11.66
C TYR A 82 -9.51 -5.32 -12.75
N ARG A 83 -9.47 -4.84 -14.00
CA ARG A 83 -10.13 -5.51 -15.14
C ARG A 83 -9.52 -6.87 -15.45
N ALA A 84 -8.21 -6.99 -15.38
CA ALA A 84 -7.51 -8.25 -15.65
C ALA A 84 -7.87 -9.36 -14.64
N GLY A 85 -8.14 -9.01 -13.38
CA GLY A 85 -8.54 -9.96 -12.35
C GLY A 85 -10.01 -10.42 -12.41
N PHE A 86 -10.82 -9.86 -13.31
CA PHE A 86 -12.24 -10.22 -13.47
C PHE A 86 -12.48 -11.27 -14.57
N VAL A 87 -11.43 -11.71 -15.28
CA VAL A 87 -11.52 -12.66 -16.40
C VAL A 87 -11.32 -14.09 -15.93
#